data_AF-A0A2N2JSJ0-F1
#
_entry.id   AF-A0A2N2JSJ0-F1
#
_cell.length_a   1.000
_cell.length_b   1.000
_cell.length_c   1.000
_cell.angle_alpha   90.00
_cell.angle_beta   90.00
_cell.angle_gamma   90.00
#
_symmetry.space_group_name_H-M   'P 1'
#
loop_
_entity.id
_entity.type
_entity.pdbx_description
1 polymer ?
#
loop_
_entity_poly.entity_id
_entity_poly.type
_entity_poly.pdbx_seq_one_letter_code
_entity_poly.pdbx_strand_id
1 'polypeptide(L)'
;PGGIAGFLLLHFPLLFFILYGLTLVSNQSPVGLIFSLLLCCGGLFAFSIHTYFLKKGRMEFNQPVSKYILKAILLVSVVQLSATIYMLVI
;
A
#
# COMPACT_ATOMS: atom_id res chain seq x y z
N PRO A 1 -14.50 4.52 -13.22
CA PRO A 1 -15.29 3.53 -13.98
C PRO A 1 -14.59 2.16 -13.98
N GLY A 2 -15.20 1.18 -13.31
CA GLY A 2 -14.63 -0.18 -13.15
C GLY A 2 -15.45 -1.07 -12.21
N GLY A 3 -16.29 -0.47 -11.36
CA GLY A 3 -17.14 -1.22 -10.43
C GLY A 3 -16.35 -2.17 -9.53
N ILE A 4 -17.02 -3.18 -8.99
CA ILE A 4 -16.39 -4.22 -8.15
C ILE A 4 -15.38 -5.03 -8.97
N ALA A 5 -15.66 -5.31 -10.24
CA ALA A 5 -14.80 -6.14 -11.10
C ALA A 5 -13.42 -5.49 -11.33
N GLY A 6 -13.37 -4.21 -11.70
CA GLY A 6 -12.12 -3.47 -11.89
C GLY A 6 -11.35 -3.27 -10.58
N PHE A 7 -12.06 -3.09 -9.46
CA PHE A 7 -11.44 -3.08 -8.13
C PHE A 7 -10.73 -4.41 -7.86
N LEU A 8 -11.42 -5.54 -7.99
CA LEU A 8 -10.86 -6.86 -7.74
C LEU A 8 -9.72 -7.19 -8.71
N LEU A 9 -9.86 -6.85 -10.00
CA LEU A 9 -8.83 -7.10 -11.00
C LEU A 9 -7.52 -6.37 -10.71
N LEU A 10 -7.58 -5.19 -10.09
CA LEU A 10 -6.40 -4.47 -9.62
C LEU A 10 -5.84 -5.05 -8.30
N HIS A 11 -6.72 -5.39 -7.35
CA HIS A 11 -6.30 -5.74 -5.99
C HIS A 11 -5.84 -7.19 -5.85
N PHE A 12 -6.38 -8.14 -6.60
CA PHE A 12 -5.95 -9.54 -6.52
C PHE A 12 -4.47 -9.73 -6.93
N PRO A 13 -4.01 -9.22 -8.09
CA PRO A 13 -2.58 -9.28 -8.43
C PRO A 13 -1.71 -8.57 -7.39
N LEU A 14 -2.17 -7.43 -6.86
CA LEU A 14 -1.46 -6.70 -5.82
C LEU A 14 -1.35 -7.53 -4.53
N LEU A 15 -2.39 -8.26 -4.15
CA LEU A 15 -2.36 -9.16 -3.00
C LEU A 15 -1.30 -10.24 -3.17
N PHE A 16 -1.23 -10.89 -4.34
CA PHE A 16 -0.18 -11.88 -4.61
C PHE A 16 1.23 -11.27 -4.59
N PHE A 17 1.37 -10.05 -5.14
CA PHE A 17 2.63 -9.31 -5.08
C PHE A 17 3.07 -9.05 -3.63
N ILE A 18 2.15 -8.64 -2.76
CA ILE A 18 2.40 -8.42 -1.32
C ILE A 18 2.80 -9.70 -0.62
N LEU A 19 2.07 -10.80 -0.85
CA LEU A 19 2.34 -12.09 -0.23
C LEU A 19 3.70 -12.65 -0.68
N TYR A 20 4.05 -12.51 -1.96
CA TYR A 20 5.37 -12.90 -2.45
C TYR A 20 6.47 -12.05 -1.80
N GLY A 21 6.30 -10.73 -1.73
CA GLY A 21 7.23 -9.85 -1.02
C GLY A 21 7.43 -10.25 0.45
N LEU A 22 6.36 -10.63 1.15
CA LEU A 22 6.42 -11.14 2.51
C LEU A 22 7.31 -12.40 2.62
N THR A 23 7.19 -13.35 1.70
CA THR A 23 8.04 -14.56 1.72
C THR A 23 9.53 -14.21 1.53
N LEU A 24 9.85 -13.24 0.68
CA LEU A 24 11.23 -12.79 0.47
C LEU A 24 11.81 -12.10 1.70
N VAL A 25 11.03 -11.24 2.36
CA VAL A 25 11.43 -10.59 3.62
C VAL A 25 11.62 -11.63 4.72
N SER A 26 10.71 -12.59 4.84
CA SER A 26 10.80 -13.67 5.84
C SER A 26 12.04 -14.55 5.65
N ASN A 27 12.47 -14.76 4.41
CA ASN A 27 13.67 -15.52 4.08
C ASN A 27 14.96 -14.68 4.16
N GLN A 28 14.91 -13.45 4.68
CA GLN A 28 16.04 -12.52 4.77
C GLN A 28 16.72 -12.24 3.42
N SER A 29 15.96 -12.34 2.32
CA SER A 29 16.47 -12.02 1.00
C SER A 29 16.61 -10.50 0.84
N PRO A 30 17.73 -9.97 0.32
CA PRO A 30 17.89 -8.53 0.08
C PRO A 30 16.85 -8.00 -0.92
N VAL A 31 16.36 -8.84 -1.83
CA VAL A 31 15.29 -8.49 -2.77
C VAL A 31 13.97 -8.22 -2.03
N GLY A 32 13.74 -8.86 -0.89
CA GLY A 32 12.57 -8.63 -0.04
C GLY A 32 12.46 -7.18 0.44
N LEU A 33 13.59 -6.52 0.72
CA LEU A 33 13.62 -5.11 1.12
C LEU A 33 13.21 -4.18 -0.02
N ILE A 34 13.54 -4.53 -1.27
CA ILE A 34 13.07 -3.79 -2.47
C ILE A 34 11.54 -3.91 -2.59
N PHE A 35 10.99 -5.11 -2.43
CA PHE A 35 9.54 -5.31 -2.42
C PHE A 35 8.87 -4.53 -1.28
N SER A 36 9.49 -4.51 -0.10
CA SER A 36 9.02 -3.73 1.04
C SER A 36 8.98 -2.22 0.72
N LEU A 37 10.03 -1.67 0.11
CA LEU A 37 10.04 -0.27 -0.33
C LEU A 37 8.94 0.03 -1.35
N LEU A 38 8.78 -0.84 -2.35
CA LEU A 38 7.73 -0.69 -3.37
C LEU A 38 6.33 -0.70 -2.72
N LEU A 39 6.09 -1.59 -1.76
CA LEU A 39 4.82 -1.66 -1.04
C LEU A 39 4.55 -0.39 -0.22
N CYS A 40 5.55 0.12 0.51
CA CYS A 40 5.42 1.38 1.24
C CYS A 40 5.09 2.55 0.30
N CYS A 41 5.82 2.67 -0.81
CA CYS A 41 5.56 3.67 -1.84
C CYS A 41 4.14 3.54 -2.42
N GLY A 42 3.69 2.30 -2.67
CA GLY A 42 2.33 2.01 -3.12
C GLY A 42 1.27 2.47 -2.12
N GLY A 43 1.48 2.24 -0.82
CA GLY A 43 0.60 2.71 0.25
C GLY A 43 0.51 4.24 0.33
N LEU A 44 1.66 4.94 0.25
CA LEU A 44 1.73 6.41 0.21
C LEU A 44 1.05 6.98 -1.04
N PHE A 45 1.24 6.34 -2.18
CA PHE A 45 0.60 6.69 -3.44
C PHE A 45 -0.91 6.52 -3.36
N ALA A 46 -1.39 5.40 -2.83
CA ALA A 46 -2.82 5.15 -2.62
C ALA A 46 -3.44 6.21 -1.70
N PHE A 47 -2.79 6.54 -0.58
CA PHE A 47 -3.22 7.62 0.31
C PHE A 47 -3.32 8.97 -0.43
N SER A 48 -2.31 9.30 -1.23
CA SER A 48 -2.23 10.56 -1.96
C SER A 48 -3.33 10.69 -3.01
N ILE A 49 -3.55 9.67 -3.83
CA ILE A 49 -4.59 9.67 -4.85
C ILE A 49 -5.99 9.74 -4.24
N HIS A 50 -6.26 8.96 -3.19
CA HIS A 50 -7.57 8.97 -2.54
C HIS A 50 -7.83 10.34 -1.89
N THR A 51 -6.82 10.92 -1.24
CA THR A 51 -6.92 12.27 -0.67
C THR A 51 -7.15 13.33 -1.74
N TYR A 52 -6.47 13.22 -2.90
CA TYR A 52 -6.67 14.11 -4.04
C TYR A 52 -8.11 14.04 -4.57
N PHE A 53 -8.64 12.84 -4.80
CA PHE A 53 -10.02 12.68 -5.30
C PHE A 53 -11.07 13.08 -4.27
N LEU A 54 -10.82 12.85 -2.98
CA LEU A 54 -11.68 13.33 -1.89
C LEU A 54 -11.73 14.86 -1.87
N LYS A 55 -10.58 15.54 -1.99
CA LYS A 55 -10.51 17.02 -2.08
C LYS A 55 -11.23 17.57 -3.32
N LYS A 56 -11.26 16.79 -4.41
CA LYS A 56 -12.02 17.14 -5.63
C LYS A 56 -13.54 16.92 -5.49
N GLY A 57 -14.03 16.51 -4.32
CA GLY A 57 -15.46 16.35 -4.04
C GLY A 57 -16.08 15.07 -4.59
N ARG A 58 -15.27 14.05 -4.95
CA ARG A 58 -15.81 12.77 -5.43
C ARG A 58 -16.38 11.96 -4.27
N MET A 59 -17.70 11.86 -4.22
CA MET A 59 -18.45 11.16 -3.15
C MET A 59 -18.07 9.68 -3.01
N GLU A 60 -17.61 9.03 -4.09
CA GLU A 60 -17.12 7.64 -4.10
C GLU A 60 -16.00 7.40 -3.07
N PHE A 61 -15.21 8.44 -2.75
CA PHE A 61 -14.06 8.36 -1.84
C PHE A 61 -14.38 8.85 -0.41
N ASN A 62 -15.62 9.26 -0.13
CA ASN A 62 -16.00 9.89 1.14
C ASN A 62 -16.50 8.89 2.20
N GLN A 63 -16.43 7.59 1.93
CA GLN A 63 -16.90 6.57 2.86
C GLN A 63 -16.05 6.55 4.15
N PRO A 64 -16.67 6.55 5.35
CA PRO A 64 -15.93 6.59 6.61
C PRO A 64 -14.96 5.41 6.76
N VAL A 65 -15.39 4.20 6.40
CA VAL A 65 -14.56 2.99 6.43
C VAL A 65 -13.31 3.14 5.57
N SER A 66 -13.44 3.68 4.35
CA SER A 66 -12.30 3.93 3.46
C SER A 66 -11.28 4.87 4.11
N LYS A 67 -11.73 5.94 4.78
CA LYS A 67 -10.83 6.87 5.48
C LYS A 67 -10.05 6.21 6.62
N TYR A 68 -10.69 5.33 7.39
CA TYR A 68 -9.99 4.58 8.44
C TYR A 68 -8.95 3.63 7.87
N ILE A 69 -9.32 2.88 6.83
CA ILE A 69 -8.38 1.99 6.12
C ILE A 69 -7.20 2.78 5.57
N LEU A 70 -7.45 3.93 4.94
CA LEU A 70 -6.40 4.77 4.35
C LEU A 70 -5.43 5.31 5.40
N LYS A 71 -5.93 5.73 6.57
CA LYS A 71 -5.09 6.16 7.71
C LYS A 71 -4.27 5.00 8.27
N ALA A 72 -4.86 3.81 8.39
CA ALA A 72 -4.14 2.62 8.84
C ALA A 72 -3.03 2.23 7.87
N ILE A 73 -3.33 2.21 6.56
CA ILE A 73 -2.34 1.94 5.51
C ILE A 73 -1.21 2.97 5.53
N LEU A 74 -1.53 4.26 5.70
CA LEU A 74 -0.51 5.31 5.83
C LEU A 74 0.42 5.03 7.01
N LEU A 75 -0.14 4.76 8.20
CA LEU A 75 0.64 4.48 9.40
C LEU A 75 1.55 3.26 9.20
N VAL A 76 0.99 2.15 8.68
CA VAL A 76 1.75 0.93 8.41
C VAL A 76 2.86 1.21 7.38
N SER A 77 2.57 1.96 6.31
CA SER A 77 3.56 2.29 5.28
C SER A 77 4.73 3.11 5.84
N VAL A 78 4.46 4.08 6.73
CA VAL A 78 5.51 4.88 7.37
C VAL A 78 6.36 4.03 8.31
N VAL A 79 5.72 3.20 9.14
CA VAL A 79 6.44 2.30 10.07
C VAL A 79 7.30 1.29 9.30
N GLN A 80 6.72 0.65 8.29
CA GLN A 80 7.42 -0.33 7.44
C GLN A 80 8.55 0.32 6.65
N LEU A 81 8.38 1.55 6.14
CA LEU A 81 9.44 2.29 5.44
C LEU A 81 10.63 2.55 6.37
N SER A 82 10.38 3.04 7.59
CA SER A 82 11.42 3.28 8.60
C SER A 82 12.17 1.99 8.95
N ALA A 83 11.45 0.89 9.18
CA ALA A 83 12.05 -0.41 9.46
C ALA A 83 12.88 -0.93 8.27
N THR A 84 12.38 -0.75 7.05
CA THR A 84 13.08 -1.19 5.83
C THR A 84 14.37 -0.40 5.59
N ILE A 85 14.33 0.92 5.80
CA ILE A 85 15.53 1.77 5.70
C ILE A 85 16.56 1.37 6.75
N TYR A 86 16.14 1.14 7.99
CA TYR A 86 17.03 0.68 9.05
C TYR A 86 17.76 -0.62 8.67
N MET A 87 17.02 -1.60 8.15
CA MET A 87 17.58 -2.88 7.68
C MET A 87 18.44 -2.78 6.41
N LEU A 88 18.37 -1.68 5.66
CA LEU A 88 19.22 -1.45 4.48
C LEU A 88 20.57 -0.80 4.85
N VAL A 89 20.63 -0.11 6.00
CA VAL A 89 21.80 0.64 6.44
C VAL A 89 22.72 -0.19 7.35
N ILE A 90 22.17 -1.21 8.02
CA ILE A 90 22.86 -2.11 8.95
C ILE A 90 23.07 -3.47 8.30
#